data_AF-A0A240EI59-F1
#
_entry.id   AF-A0A240EI59-F1
#
_cell.length_a   1.000
_cell.length_b   1.000
_cell.length_c   1.000
_cell.angle_alpha   90.00
_cell.angle_beta   90.00
_cell.angle_gamma   90.00
#
_symmetry.space_group_name_H-M   'P 1'
#
loop_
_entity.id
_entity.type
_entity.pdbx_description
1 polymer ?
#
loop_
_entity_poly.entity_id
_entity_poly.type
_entity_poly.pdbx_seq_one_letter_code
_entity_poly.pdbx_strand_id
1 'polypeptide(L)'
;MEDKEIRFTETYSISKAGDSEELCQITFDVRNFYSTKDNLFVSEVRVEHSGHNPLIEHFKFQVFNGQVNTFHIEDFILPERLRGFRIGMFVLNKVYGLLSDEVKRAAPRVGGTLVAQDNKPNRDRMYQRLIGDDIQHPLARFDVDKNGEGYFSGVFLDVGESWKQSITAKEI
;
A
#
# COMPACT_ATOMS: atom_id res chain seq x y z
N MET A 1 18.12 5.13 27.35
CA MET A 1 16.91 4.84 26.55
C MET A 1 17.38 4.03 25.36
N GLU A 2 16.81 2.85 25.19
CA GLU A 2 17.22 1.88 24.17
C GLU A 2 16.40 2.08 22.89
N ASP A 3 17.03 1.85 21.75
CA ASP A 3 16.33 1.70 20.49
C ASP A 3 15.43 0.47 20.58
N LYS A 4 14.21 0.59 20.04
CA LYS A 4 13.23 -0.51 20.05
C LYS A 4 12.95 -0.93 18.62
N GLU A 5 13.08 -2.23 18.37
CA GLU A 5 12.67 -2.86 17.12
C GLU A 5 11.53 -3.84 17.39
N ILE A 6 10.48 -3.78 16.57
CA ILE A 6 9.37 -4.73 16.54
C ILE A 6 9.29 -5.28 15.13
N ARG A 7 9.32 -6.61 14.99
CA ARG A 7 9.15 -7.30 13.71
C ARG A 7 8.11 -8.40 13.82
N PHE A 8 7.25 -8.49 12.82
CA PHE A 8 6.28 -9.58 12.69
C PHE A 8 5.90 -9.80 11.22
N THR A 9 5.27 -10.93 10.94
CA THR A 9 4.86 -11.32 9.60
C THR A 9 3.41 -11.78 9.63
N GLU A 10 2.60 -11.29 8.70
CA GLU A 10 1.21 -11.76 8.47
C GLU A 10 1.11 -12.37 7.07
N THR A 11 0.53 -13.56 6.94
CA THR A 11 0.30 -14.19 5.63
C THR A 11 -1.19 -14.42 5.41
N TYR A 12 -1.65 -14.11 4.21
CA TYR A 12 -3.05 -14.24 3.80
C TYR A 12 -3.19 -15.16 2.60
N SER A 13 -4.09 -16.12 2.69
CA SER A 13 -4.64 -16.83 1.53
C SER A 13 -5.76 -15.98 0.92
N ILE A 14 -5.69 -15.75 -0.39
CA ILE A 14 -6.64 -14.93 -1.15
C ILE A 14 -7.43 -15.81 -2.10
N SER A 15 -8.76 -15.75 -2.00
CA SER A 15 -9.70 -16.41 -2.92
C SER A 15 -10.65 -15.39 -3.54
N LYS A 16 -11.29 -15.73 -4.66
CA LYS A 16 -12.39 -14.92 -5.18
C LYS A 16 -13.56 -14.94 -4.19
N ALA A 17 -14.29 -13.83 -4.06
CA ALA A 17 -15.46 -13.77 -3.20
C ALA A 17 -16.50 -14.82 -3.61
N GLY A 18 -16.93 -15.65 -2.65
CA GLY A 18 -17.87 -16.76 -2.89
C GLY A 18 -17.23 -18.02 -3.48
N ASP A 19 -15.91 -18.06 -3.64
CA ASP A 19 -15.15 -19.20 -4.13
C ASP A 19 -14.25 -19.76 -3.02
N SER A 20 -13.97 -21.06 -3.07
CA SER A 20 -13.02 -21.73 -2.19
C SER A 20 -11.64 -21.91 -2.82
N GLU A 21 -11.49 -21.71 -4.14
CA GLU A 21 -10.20 -21.83 -4.80
C GLU A 21 -9.27 -20.67 -4.42
N GLU A 22 -8.03 -21.00 -4.03
CA GLU A 22 -6.99 -20.00 -3.71
C GLU A 22 -6.42 -19.42 -5.01
N LEU A 23 -6.45 -18.09 -5.13
CA LEU A 23 -5.84 -17.34 -6.23
C LEU A 23 -4.34 -17.11 -5.99
N CYS A 24 -3.98 -16.72 -4.77
CA CYS A 24 -2.61 -16.46 -4.34
C CYS A 24 -2.50 -16.38 -2.82
N GLN A 25 -1.24 -16.35 -2.34
CA GLN A 25 -0.91 -15.93 -0.99
C GLN A 25 -0.20 -14.58 -1.03
N ILE A 26 -0.47 -13.74 -0.04
CA ILE A 26 0.19 -12.45 0.16
C ILE A 26 0.75 -12.39 1.58
N THR A 27 2.04 -12.11 1.69
CA THR A 27 2.78 -12.01 2.94
C THR A 27 3.21 -10.57 3.16
N PHE A 28 3.01 -10.09 4.39
CA PHE A 28 3.43 -8.77 4.86
C PHE A 28 4.49 -8.96 5.95
N ASP A 29 5.74 -8.57 5.68
CA ASP A 29 6.82 -8.49 6.68
C ASP A 29 6.93 -7.05 7.16
N VAL A 30 6.63 -6.84 8.44
CA VAL A 30 6.53 -5.53 9.06
C VAL A 30 7.68 -5.34 10.02
N ARG A 31 8.39 -4.22 9.88
CA ARG A 31 9.47 -3.81 10.78
C ARG A 31 9.24 -2.37 11.24
N ASN A 32 9.09 -2.20 12.55
CA ASN A 32 9.04 -0.88 13.18
C ASN A 32 10.31 -0.66 13.99
N PHE A 33 10.99 0.44 13.74
CA PHE A 33 12.19 0.85 14.44
C PHE A 33 11.97 2.23 15.07
N TYR A 34 12.32 2.37 16.34
CA TYR A 34 12.25 3.64 17.05
C TYR A 34 13.59 3.96 17.70
N SER A 35 14.16 5.12 17.34
CA SER A 35 15.30 5.70 18.04
C SER A 35 14.92 6.96 18.79
N THR A 36 15.02 6.89 20.11
CA THR A 36 14.81 8.02 21.02
C THR A 36 15.89 9.08 20.86
N LYS A 37 17.14 8.66 20.61
CA LYS A 37 18.30 9.55 20.46
C LYS A 37 18.16 10.46 19.25
N ASP A 38 17.67 9.90 18.15
CA ASP A 38 17.55 10.61 16.88
C ASP A 38 16.13 11.15 16.65
N ASN A 39 15.21 10.99 17.61
CA ASN A 39 13.80 11.32 17.47
C ASN A 39 13.20 10.81 16.14
N LEU A 40 13.55 9.56 15.82
CA LEU A 40 13.28 8.91 14.55
C LEU A 40 12.40 7.69 14.77
N PHE A 41 11.30 7.62 14.02
CA PHE A 41 10.48 6.44 13.90
C PHE A 41 10.47 5.97 12.44
N VAL A 42 10.65 4.67 12.21
CA VAL A 42 10.61 4.06 10.88
C VAL A 42 9.63 2.89 10.90
N SER A 43 8.70 2.86 9.95
CA SER A 43 7.83 1.72 9.66
C SER A 43 8.10 1.22 8.25
N GLU A 44 8.57 -0.02 8.14
CA GLU A 44 8.81 -0.72 6.89
C GLU A 44 7.78 -1.84 6.76
N VAL A 45 7.08 -1.91 5.63
CA VAL A 45 6.19 -3.01 5.27
C VAL A 45 6.66 -3.55 3.92
N ARG A 46 7.10 -4.81 3.91
CA ARG A 46 7.42 -5.52 2.67
C ARG A 46 6.27 -6.43 2.32
N VAL A 47 5.79 -6.33 1.09
CA VAL A 47 4.69 -7.15 0.59
C VAL A 47 5.26 -8.10 -0.44
N GLU A 48 4.99 -9.39 -0.25
CA GLU A 48 5.36 -10.46 -1.16
C GLU A 48 4.10 -11.23 -1.57
N HIS A 49 4.02 -11.71 -2.80
CA HIS A 49 3.02 -12.71 -3.17
C HIS A 49 3.66 -13.98 -3.70
N SER A 50 3.04 -15.12 -3.44
CA SER A 50 3.46 -16.41 -4.00
C SER A 50 3.16 -16.48 -5.51
N GLY A 51 4.15 -16.74 -6.38
CA GLY A 51 3.96 -16.94 -7.82
C GLY A 51 5.22 -16.78 -8.67
N HIS A 52 5.11 -16.97 -10.00
CA HIS A 52 6.16 -16.60 -10.95
C HIS A 52 6.16 -15.06 -11.10
N ASN A 53 7.26 -14.41 -10.71
CA ASN A 53 7.46 -12.96 -10.54
C ASN A 53 6.80 -12.40 -9.27
N PRO A 54 7.46 -12.49 -8.09
CA PRO A 54 6.93 -11.91 -6.86
C PRO A 54 6.86 -10.39 -7.00
N LEU A 55 5.69 -9.82 -6.75
CA LEU A 55 5.60 -8.42 -6.39
C LEU A 55 6.34 -8.25 -5.06
N ILE A 56 7.44 -7.50 -5.05
CA ILE A 56 8.12 -7.06 -3.84
C ILE A 56 7.92 -5.56 -3.77
N GLU A 57 6.88 -5.13 -3.06
CA GLU A 57 6.70 -3.72 -2.75
C GLU A 57 7.23 -3.43 -1.36
N HIS A 58 8.03 -2.37 -1.24
CA HIS A 58 8.63 -1.98 0.02
C HIS A 58 8.13 -0.60 0.43
N PHE A 59 7.18 -0.58 1.36
CA PHE A 59 6.64 0.64 1.93
C PHE A 59 7.48 1.10 3.11
N LYS A 60 8.08 2.29 3.03
CA LYS A 60 8.93 2.84 4.09
C LYS A 60 8.49 4.23 4.53
N PHE A 61 7.99 4.31 5.76
CA PHE A 61 7.56 5.57 6.37
C PHE A 61 8.57 5.98 7.43
N GLN A 62 9.08 7.20 7.33
CA GLN A 62 10.01 7.75 8.31
C GLN A 62 9.40 9.01 8.92
N VAL A 63 9.30 9.03 10.25
CA VAL A 63 8.90 10.20 11.02
C VAL A 63 10.13 10.74 11.75
N PHE A 64 10.57 11.93 11.40
CA PHE A 64 11.67 12.62 12.06
C PHE A 64 11.15 13.93 12.64
N ASN A 65 11.34 14.15 13.94
CA ASN A 65 10.81 15.34 14.63
C ASN A 65 9.30 15.58 14.40
N GLY A 66 8.51 14.51 14.34
CA GLY A 66 7.07 14.57 14.12
C GLY A 66 6.65 14.87 12.67
N GLN A 67 7.58 14.95 11.73
CA GLN A 67 7.29 15.15 10.30
C GLN A 67 7.57 13.86 9.52
N VAL A 68 6.65 13.48 8.63
CA VAL A 68 6.81 12.30 7.77
C VAL A 68 7.57 12.67 6.49
N ASN A 69 8.62 11.93 6.18
CA ASN A 69 9.26 11.98 4.86
C ASN A 69 8.30 11.37 3.82
N THR A 70 8.17 12.02 2.66
CA THR A 70 7.33 11.51 1.57
C THR A 70 7.85 10.15 1.11
N PHE A 71 6.98 9.15 1.09
CA PHE A 71 7.29 7.81 0.63
C PHE A 71 6.95 7.66 -0.86
N HIS A 72 7.80 6.96 -1.61
CA HIS A 72 7.61 6.72 -3.04
C HIS A 72 7.08 5.29 -3.27
N ILE A 73 5.92 5.18 -3.90
CA ILE A 73 5.37 3.92 -4.41
C ILE A 73 5.65 3.85 -5.91
N GLU A 74 6.29 2.79 -6.37
CA GLU A 74 6.29 2.43 -7.79
C GLU A 74 4.97 1.70 -8.11
N ASP A 75 4.47 1.85 -9.34
CA ASP A 75 3.22 1.19 -9.74
C ASP A 75 3.36 -0.32 -9.66
N PHE A 76 2.57 -0.98 -8.80
CA PHE A 76 2.70 -2.40 -8.59
C PHE A 76 1.86 -3.19 -9.61
N ILE A 77 2.54 -3.83 -10.55
CA ILE A 77 1.88 -4.56 -11.64
C ILE A 77 1.56 -5.98 -11.18
N LEU A 78 0.26 -6.27 -11.00
CA LEU A 78 -0.18 -7.64 -10.71
C LEU A 78 -0.07 -8.55 -11.95
N PRO A 79 0.25 -9.85 -11.76
CA PRO A 79 0.09 -10.85 -12.80
C PRO A 79 -1.33 -10.83 -13.38
N GLU A 80 -1.48 -11.04 -14.69
CA GLU A 80 -2.77 -10.90 -15.40
C GLU A 80 -3.91 -11.70 -14.75
N ARG A 81 -3.62 -12.93 -14.28
CA ARG A 81 -4.56 -13.79 -13.56
C ARG A 81 -5.11 -13.21 -12.26
N LEU A 82 -4.39 -12.27 -11.64
CA LEU A 82 -4.75 -11.60 -10.38
C LEU A 82 -5.40 -10.22 -10.62
N ARG A 83 -5.41 -9.73 -11.86
CA ARG A 83 -6.02 -8.44 -12.19
C ARG A 83 -7.55 -8.53 -12.15
N GLY A 84 -8.20 -7.41 -11.85
CA GLY A 84 -9.65 -7.32 -11.77
C GLY A 84 -10.27 -7.76 -10.44
N PHE A 85 -9.47 -8.32 -9.51
CA PHE A 85 -9.95 -8.82 -8.21
C PHE A 85 -9.74 -7.83 -7.05
N ARG A 86 -9.40 -6.57 -7.33
CA ARG A 86 -9.13 -5.54 -6.29
C ARG A 86 -8.04 -5.94 -5.28
N ILE A 87 -7.13 -6.84 -5.64
CA ILE A 87 -6.00 -7.25 -4.78
C ILE A 87 -5.14 -6.06 -4.39
N GLY A 88 -4.92 -5.10 -5.30
CA GLY A 88 -4.18 -3.88 -4.96
C GLY A 88 -4.83 -3.03 -3.87
N MET A 89 -6.16 -2.93 -3.88
CA MET A 89 -6.90 -2.26 -2.80
C MET A 89 -6.73 -2.99 -1.47
N PHE A 90 -6.71 -4.33 -1.47
CA PHE A 90 -6.44 -5.13 -0.28
C PHE A 90 -5.03 -4.86 0.25
N VAL A 91 -4.01 -4.89 -0.61
CA VAL A 91 -2.61 -4.62 -0.22
C VAL A 91 -2.48 -3.23 0.40
N LEU A 92 -2.98 -2.18 -0.26
CA LEU A 92 -2.88 -0.80 0.24
C LEU A 92 -3.66 -0.60 1.54
N ASN A 93 -4.86 -1.18 1.65
CA ASN A 93 -5.64 -1.16 2.89
C ASN A 93 -4.90 -1.89 4.03
N LYS A 94 -4.26 -3.04 3.76
CA LYS A 94 -3.50 -3.74 4.79
C LYS A 94 -2.24 -3.01 5.21
N VAL A 95 -1.46 -2.50 4.25
CA VAL A 95 -0.29 -1.66 4.55
C VAL A 95 -0.68 -0.50 5.46
N TYR A 96 -1.77 0.23 5.12
CA TYR A 96 -2.27 1.32 5.97
C TYR A 96 -2.65 0.82 7.37
N GLY A 97 -3.36 -0.31 7.46
CA GLY A 97 -3.74 -0.94 8.72
C GLY A 97 -2.55 -1.27 9.62
N LEU A 98 -1.45 -1.74 9.03
CA LEU A 98 -0.21 -2.15 9.69
C LEU A 98 0.69 -0.98 10.13
N LEU A 99 0.43 0.24 9.66
CA LEU A 99 1.17 1.42 10.13
C LEU A 99 0.88 1.68 11.61
N SER A 100 1.90 2.12 12.34
CA SER A 100 1.73 2.56 13.73
C SER A 100 0.90 3.85 13.82
N ASP A 101 0.35 4.09 15.01
CA ASP A 101 -0.41 5.32 15.28
C ASP A 101 0.45 6.58 15.16
N GLU A 102 1.74 6.50 15.48
CA GLU A 102 2.70 7.60 15.27
C GLU A 102 2.77 8.01 13.81
N VAL A 103 2.90 7.04 12.89
CA VAL A 103 2.95 7.30 11.46
C VAL A 103 1.62 7.88 10.98
N LYS A 104 0.50 7.25 11.35
CA LYS A 104 -0.86 7.71 10.96
C LYS A 104 -1.14 9.13 11.43
N ARG A 105 -0.82 9.46 12.69
CA ARG A 105 -1.00 10.82 13.27
C ARG A 105 -0.15 11.88 12.56
N ALA A 106 1.01 11.50 12.05
CA ALA A 106 1.89 12.41 11.34
C ALA A 106 1.46 12.65 9.87
N ALA A 107 0.33 12.07 9.44
CA ALA A 107 -0.27 12.21 8.11
C ALA A 107 0.74 11.84 7.00
N PRO A 108 1.05 10.54 6.86
CA PRO A 108 2.12 10.10 5.97
C PRO A 108 1.84 10.54 4.54
N ARG A 109 2.87 11.02 3.85
CA ARG A 109 2.75 11.40 2.44
C ARG A 109 3.21 10.27 1.55
N VAL A 110 2.50 10.09 0.45
CA VAL A 110 2.85 9.12 -0.57
C VAL A 110 2.80 9.74 -1.94
N GLY A 111 3.67 9.30 -2.83
CA GLY A 111 3.60 9.65 -4.25
C GLY A 111 4.26 8.59 -5.09
N GLY A 112 4.08 8.65 -6.40
CA GLY A 112 4.52 7.60 -7.29
C GLY A 112 4.35 7.97 -8.75
N THR A 113 4.88 7.12 -9.62
CA THR A 113 4.68 7.17 -11.06
C THR A 113 3.80 6.01 -11.51
N LEU A 114 2.90 6.27 -12.45
CA LEU A 114 2.02 5.27 -13.07
C LEU A 114 2.60 4.88 -14.43
N VAL A 115 2.56 3.59 -14.76
CA VAL A 115 3.12 3.07 -16.01
C VAL A 115 2.03 2.65 -16.99
N ALA A 116 2.25 2.88 -18.29
CA ALA A 116 1.26 2.61 -19.34
C ALA A 116 0.78 1.15 -19.40
N GLN A 117 1.59 0.19 -18.91
CA GLN A 117 1.32 -1.24 -18.99
C GLN A 117 0.01 -1.66 -18.32
N ASP A 118 -0.49 -0.89 -17.35
CA ASP A 118 -1.78 -1.14 -16.70
C ASP A 118 -2.73 0.07 -16.76
N ASN A 119 -2.75 0.78 -17.91
CA ASN A 119 -3.68 1.89 -18.14
C ASN A 119 -5.14 1.45 -18.09
N LYS A 120 -5.73 1.46 -16.88
CA LYS A 120 -7.09 1.02 -16.59
C LYS A 120 -7.78 1.99 -15.61
N PRO A 121 -9.05 2.34 -15.83
CA PRO A 121 -9.78 3.25 -14.91
C PRO A 121 -9.82 2.78 -13.45
N ASN A 122 -9.78 1.47 -13.20
CA ASN A 122 -9.77 0.92 -11.84
C ASN A 122 -8.43 1.13 -11.13
N ARG A 123 -7.30 1.14 -11.86
CA ARG A 123 -5.98 1.49 -11.33
C ARG A 123 -5.99 2.95 -10.90
N ASP A 124 -6.44 3.83 -11.78
CA ASP A 124 -6.46 5.28 -11.49
C ASP A 124 -7.33 5.59 -10.28
N ARG A 125 -8.53 5.01 -10.20
CA ARG A 125 -9.41 5.18 -9.05
C ARG A 125 -8.81 4.68 -7.74
N MET A 126 -8.03 3.59 -7.77
CA MET A 126 -7.33 3.07 -6.59
C MET A 126 -6.31 4.09 -6.08
N TYR A 127 -5.47 4.64 -6.96
CA TYR A 127 -4.47 5.64 -6.58
C TYR A 127 -5.10 6.99 -6.21
N GLN A 128 -6.17 7.42 -6.87
CA GLN A 128 -6.93 8.62 -6.48
C GLN A 128 -7.46 8.51 -5.06
N ARG A 129 -8.04 7.36 -4.68
CA ARG A 129 -8.46 7.06 -3.31
C ARG A 129 -7.31 7.06 -2.32
N LEU A 130 -6.19 6.46 -2.71
CA LEU A 130 -4.98 6.37 -1.89
C LEU A 130 -4.49 7.73 -1.42
N ILE A 131 -4.60 8.75 -2.28
CA ILE A 131 -4.13 10.12 -2.00
C ILE A 131 -5.23 11.11 -1.61
N GLY A 132 -6.50 10.67 -1.61
CA GLY A 132 -7.67 11.50 -1.32
C GLY A 132 -8.09 12.45 -2.44
N ASP A 133 -7.71 12.19 -3.69
CA ASP A 133 -8.13 12.98 -4.85
C ASP A 133 -9.66 12.87 -5.08
N ASP A 134 -10.23 11.70 -4.82
CA ASP A 134 -11.66 11.44 -4.99
C ASP A 134 -12.55 12.22 -4.02
N ILE A 135 -12.01 12.60 -2.86
CA ILE A 135 -12.62 13.49 -1.87
C ILE A 135 -12.08 14.92 -1.95
N GLN A 136 -11.36 15.27 -3.02
CA GLN A 136 -10.78 16.61 -3.27
C GLN A 136 -9.86 17.10 -2.14
N HIS A 137 -9.07 16.20 -1.55
CA HIS A 137 -8.10 16.57 -0.53
C HIS A 137 -7.10 17.61 -1.08
N PRO A 138 -6.83 18.72 -0.38
CA PRO A 138 -6.10 19.87 -0.94
C PRO A 138 -4.65 19.55 -1.36
N LEU A 139 -4.06 18.52 -0.75
CA LEU A 139 -2.72 18.04 -1.05
C LEU A 139 -2.67 16.94 -2.12
N ALA A 140 -3.81 16.44 -2.58
CA ALA A 140 -3.87 15.40 -3.60
C ALA A 140 -3.51 15.98 -4.97
N ARG A 141 -2.67 15.27 -5.71
CA ARG A 141 -2.33 15.54 -7.11
C ARG A 141 -2.36 14.22 -7.85
N PHE A 142 -3.13 14.17 -8.92
CA PHE A 142 -3.24 13.01 -9.80
C PHE A 142 -3.24 13.49 -11.25
N ASP A 143 -2.33 12.97 -12.06
CA ASP A 143 -2.21 13.33 -13.47
C ASP A 143 -1.78 12.12 -14.29
N VAL A 144 -2.50 11.85 -15.37
CA VAL A 144 -2.28 10.70 -16.26
C VAL A 144 -2.43 11.18 -17.69
N ASP A 145 -1.43 10.89 -18.51
CA ASP A 145 -1.41 11.22 -19.92
C ASP A 145 -2.28 10.26 -20.76
N LYS A 146 -2.40 10.55 -22.05
CA LYS A 146 -3.17 9.71 -22.99
C LYS A 146 -2.62 8.28 -23.16
N ASN A 147 -1.36 8.05 -22.83
CA ASN A 147 -0.70 6.76 -22.93
C ASN A 147 -0.90 5.94 -21.64
N GLY A 148 -1.34 6.58 -20.56
CA GLY A 148 -1.55 5.96 -19.26
C GLY A 148 -0.35 6.06 -18.34
N GLU A 149 0.66 6.84 -18.71
CA GLU A 149 1.77 7.23 -17.84
C GLU A 149 1.35 8.43 -17.00
N GLY A 150 1.82 8.52 -15.76
CA GLY A 150 1.37 9.58 -14.88
C GLY A 150 2.11 9.66 -13.58
N TYR A 151 1.63 10.53 -12.70
CA TYR A 151 2.11 10.63 -11.33
C TYR A 151 0.96 10.89 -10.37
N PHE A 152 1.17 10.48 -9.12
CA PHE A 152 0.27 10.78 -8.04
C PHE A 152 1.07 11.24 -6.82
N SER A 153 0.47 12.10 -5.99
CA SER A 153 1.02 12.46 -4.68
C SER A 153 -0.07 12.98 -3.74
N GLY A 154 0.06 12.73 -2.45
CA GLY A 154 -0.84 13.27 -1.44
C GLY A 154 -0.63 12.65 -0.06
N VAL A 155 -1.65 12.75 0.79
CA VAL A 155 -1.66 12.07 2.09
C VAL A 155 -2.06 10.61 1.85
N PHE A 156 -1.34 9.66 2.41
CA PHE A 156 -1.70 8.26 2.34
C PHE A 156 -2.91 7.99 3.24
N LEU A 157 -4.05 7.74 2.60
CA LEU A 157 -5.33 7.47 3.25
C LEU A 157 -5.68 5.99 3.18
N ASP A 158 -6.55 5.57 4.09
CA ASP A 158 -7.18 4.26 4.01
C ASP A 158 -8.10 4.20 2.77
N VAL A 159 -7.81 3.28 1.86
CA VAL A 159 -8.60 3.04 0.65
C VAL A 159 -9.89 2.25 0.92
N GLY A 160 -10.09 1.79 2.17
CA GLY A 160 -11.29 1.12 2.66
C GLY A 160 -11.43 -0.34 2.22
N GLU A 161 -12.51 -0.98 2.68
CA GLU A 161 -12.69 -2.44 2.57
C GLU A 161 -13.48 -2.90 1.33
N SER A 162 -13.60 -2.05 0.31
CA SER A 162 -14.35 -2.40 -0.91
C SER A 162 -13.78 -3.60 -1.68
N TRP A 163 -12.55 -4.02 -1.35
CA TRP A 163 -11.94 -5.25 -1.84
C TRP A 163 -12.71 -6.52 -1.41
N LYS A 164 -13.42 -6.50 -0.26
CA LYS A 164 -14.24 -7.62 0.24
C LYS A 164 -15.39 -8.02 -0.70
N GLN A 165 -15.74 -7.15 -1.65
CA GLN A 165 -16.74 -7.44 -2.68
C GLN A 165 -16.20 -8.36 -3.79
N SER A 166 -14.87 -8.49 -3.91
CA SER A 166 -14.22 -9.20 -5.02
C SER A 166 -13.39 -10.40 -4.54
N ILE A 167 -12.83 -10.32 -3.34
CA ILE A 167 -12.00 -11.38 -2.76
C ILE A 167 -12.35 -11.64 -1.31
N THR A 168 -12.01 -12.86 -0.87
CA THR A 168 -11.90 -13.26 0.53
C THR A 168 -10.41 -13.32 0.88
N ALA A 169 -10.02 -12.72 1.99
CA ALA A 169 -8.65 -12.82 2.51
C ALA A 169 -8.70 -13.49 3.89
N LYS A 170 -7.99 -14.60 4.04
CA LYS A 170 -7.93 -15.38 5.29
C LYS A 170 -6.48 -15.45 5.77
N GLU A 171 -6.24 -14.98 6.99
CA GLU A 171 -4.94 -15.10 7.65
C GLU A 171 -4.62 -16.59 7.93
N ILE A 172 -3.39 -17.01 7.68
CA ILE A 172 -2.91 -18.40 7.79
C ILE A 172 -1.60 -18.52 8.58
#